data_AF-A0A841FSE0-F1
#
_entry.id   AF-A0A841FSE0-F1
#
_cell.length_a   1.000
_cell.length_b   1.000
_cell.length_c   1.000
_cell.angle_alpha   90.00
_cell.angle_beta   90.00
_cell.angle_gamma   90.00
#
_symmetry.space_group_name_H-M   'P 1'
#
loop_
_entity.id
_entity.type
_entity.pdbx_description
1 polymer ?
#
loop_
_entity_poly.entity_id
_entity_poly.type
_entity_poly.pdbx_seq_one_letter_code
_entity_poly.pdbx_strand_id
1 'polypeptide(L)'
;MSCGDPHEVDCREVLSEVYFYLDAECADARRAIIRQHLDECTPCLREFGIEQEVRALVQRCCRQEVAPNGLKDRLRAKLSDLDFPR
;
A
#
# COMPACT_ATOMS: atom_id res chain seq x y z
N MET A 1 -8.45 -10.71 14.38
CA MET A 1 -9.36 -10.59 15.54
C MET A 1 -10.76 -10.27 15.00
N SER A 2 -11.83 -10.74 15.64
CA SER A 2 -13.20 -10.41 15.19
C SER A 2 -13.64 -9.11 15.84
N CYS A 3 -14.18 -8.23 15.01
CA CYS A 3 -14.61 -6.86 15.30
C CYS A 3 -16.00 -6.78 15.97
N GLY A 4 -16.60 -7.92 16.34
CA GLY A 4 -17.83 -7.99 17.13
C GLY A 4 -19.13 -7.85 16.33
N ASP A 5 -19.09 -7.20 15.17
CA ASP A 5 -20.23 -7.00 14.27
C ASP A 5 -20.06 -7.78 12.94
N PRO A 6 -21.14 -8.35 12.39
CA PRO A 6 -21.11 -9.00 11.09
C PRO A 6 -20.98 -7.95 9.97
N HIS A 7 -19.81 -7.90 9.34
CA HIS A 7 -19.58 -7.18 8.09
C HIS A 7 -19.71 -8.14 6.90
N GLU A 8 -19.95 -7.60 5.70
CA GLU A 8 -19.99 -8.41 4.47
C GLU A 8 -18.67 -9.18 4.23
N VAL A 9 -17.54 -8.59 4.67
CA VAL A 9 -16.20 -9.17 4.55
C VAL A 9 -15.59 -9.38 5.94
N ASP A 10 -14.93 -10.52 6.12
CA ASP A 10 -14.32 -10.88 7.40
C ASP A 10 -13.15 -9.95 7.74
N CYS A 11 -13.13 -9.45 8.98
CA CYS A 11 -12.09 -8.56 9.50
C CYS A 11 -10.67 -9.14 9.37
N ARG A 12 -10.49 -10.47 9.41
CA ARG A 12 -9.17 -11.12 9.22
C ARG A 12 -8.74 -11.09 7.76
N GLU A 13 -9.68 -11.24 6.83
CA GLU A 13 -9.42 -11.19 5.40
C GLU A 13 -8.91 -9.80 5.01
N VAL A 14 -9.60 -8.75 5.46
CA VAL A 14 -9.21 -7.36 5.22
C VAL A 14 -7.83 -7.04 5.81
N LEU A 15 -7.57 -7.46 7.05
CA LEU A 15 -6.27 -7.23 7.69
C LEU A 15 -5.14 -8.03 7.05
N SER A 16 -5.41 -9.21 6.48
CA SER A 16 -4.41 -10.00 5.76
C SER A 16 -3.94 -9.34 4.46
N GLU A 17 -4.77 -8.46 3.89
CA GLU A 17 -4.48 -7.74 2.65
C GLU A 17 -4.09 -6.28 2.86
N VAL A 18 -3.94 -5.86 4.12
CA VAL A 18 -3.65 -4.47 4.48
C VAL A 18 -2.38 -3.94 3.81
N TYR A 19 -1.36 -4.78 3.66
CA TYR A 19 -0.09 -4.42 3.00
C TYR A 19 -0.27 -4.23 1.49
N PHE A 20 -0.99 -5.13 0.81
CA PHE A 20 -1.31 -4.95 -0.62
C PHE A 20 -2.12 -3.68 -0.86
N TYR A 21 -3.02 -3.35 0.06
CA TYR A 21 -3.75 -2.08 0.02
C TYR A 21 -2.83 -0.87 0.21
N LEU A 22 -1.92 -0.91 1.19
CA LEU A 22 -0.94 0.17 1.46
C LEU A 22 0.02 0.40 0.29
N ASP A 23 0.48 -0.67 -0.34
CA ASP A 23 1.44 -0.62 -1.44
C ASP A 23 0.79 -0.41 -2.82
N ALA A 24 -0.55 -0.28 -2.84
CA ALA A 24 -1.35 -0.13 -4.07
C ALA A 24 -1.19 -1.32 -5.04
N GLU A 25 -1.00 -2.51 -4.48
CA GLU A 25 -0.85 -3.79 -5.20
C GLU A 25 -2.15 -4.61 -5.26
N CYS A 26 -3.27 -4.03 -4.80
CA CYS A 26 -4.58 -4.64 -4.91
C CYS A 26 -5.31 -4.19 -6.19
N ALA A 27 -6.12 -5.08 -6.77
CA ALA A 27 -7.03 -4.72 -7.86
C ALA A 27 -8.05 -3.66 -7.39
N ASP A 28 -8.47 -2.77 -8.28
CA ASP A 28 -9.37 -1.65 -7.94
C ASP A 28 -10.67 -2.10 -7.26
N ALA A 29 -11.27 -3.20 -7.73
CA ALA A 29 -12.46 -3.78 -7.12
C ALA A 29 -12.20 -4.21 -5.66
N ARG A 30 -11.04 -4.81 -5.40
CA ARG A 30 -10.66 -5.25 -4.06
C ARG A 30 -10.34 -4.07 -3.15
N ARG A 31 -9.70 -3.03 -3.70
CA ARG A 31 -9.42 -1.78 -3.01
C ARG A 31 -10.69 -1.11 -2.50
N ALA A 32 -11.76 -1.09 -3.30
CA ALA A 32 -13.04 -0.52 -2.91
C ALA A 32 -13.66 -1.27 -1.71
N ILE A 33 -13.62 -2.60 -1.74
CA ILE A 33 -14.12 -3.47 -0.66
C ILE A 33 -13.36 -3.22 0.65
N ILE A 34 -12.03 -3.23 0.61
CA ILE A 34 -11.19 -2.96 1.79
C ILE A 34 -11.49 -1.58 2.35
N ARG A 35 -11.62 -0.57 1.48
CA ARG A 35 -11.94 0.79 1.90
C ARG A 35 -13.28 0.88 2.60
N GLN A 36 -14.33 0.30 2.01
CA GLN A 36 -15.66 0.28 2.63
C GLN A 36 -15.61 -0.38 4.01
N HIS A 37 -14.93 -1.52 4.15
CA HIS A 37 -14.78 -2.17 5.44
C HIS A 37 -14.06 -1.30 6.47
N LEU A 38 -12.98 -0.62 6.09
CA LEU A 38 -12.26 0.30 6.99
C LEU A 38 -13.12 1.51 7.39
N ASP A 39 -14.02 1.96 6.52
CA ASP A 39 -14.97 3.05 6.82
C ASP A 39 -16.07 2.60 7.81
N GLU A 40 -16.47 1.32 7.79
CA GLU A 40 -17.51 0.75 8.65
C GLU A 40 -16.96 0.17 9.98
N CYS A 41 -15.72 -0.32 9.98
CA CYS A 41 -15.11 -1.06 11.09
C CYS A 41 -14.01 -0.25 11.79
N THR A 42 -14.37 0.48 12.84
CA THR A 42 -13.42 1.27 13.65
C THR A 42 -12.24 0.46 14.21
N PRO A 43 -12.41 -0.79 14.70
CA PRO A 43 -11.29 -1.62 15.13
C PRO A 43 -10.27 -1.88 14.01
N CYS A 44 -10.71 -2.25 12.81
CA CYS A 44 -9.82 -2.49 11.67
C CYS A 44 -9.17 -1.19 11.18
N LEU A 45 -9.88 -0.06 11.22
CA LEU A 45 -9.32 1.25 10.90
C LEU A 45 -8.16 1.64 11.84
N ARG A 46 -8.26 1.30 13.14
CA ARG A 46 -7.19 1.53 14.10
C ARG A 46 -5.94 0.71 13.77
N GLU A 47 -6.09 -0.58 13.49
CA GLU A 47 -4.98 -1.46 13.11
C GLU A 47 -4.31 -0.97 11.81
N PHE A 48 -5.11 -0.64 10.80
CA PHE A 48 -4.62 -0.01 9.57
C PHE A 48 -3.85 1.29 9.84
N GLY A 49 -4.33 2.12 10.77
CA GLY A 49 -3.65 3.34 11.20
C GLY A 49 -2.26 3.06 11.80
N ILE A 50 -2.13 2.01 12.61
CA ILE A 50 -0.83 1.60 13.18
C ILE A 50 0.13 1.20 12.07
N GLU A 51 -0.30 0.40 11.09
CA GLU A 51 0.54 -0.02 9.97
C GLU A 51 1.01 1.18 9.12
N GLN A 52 0.16 2.19 8.93
CA GLN A 52 0.56 3.44 8.26
C GLN A 52 1.65 4.19 9.03
N GLU A 53 1.52 4.29 10.35
CA GLU A 53 2.51 4.95 11.20
C GLU A 53 3.85 4.20 11.21
N VAL A 54 3.81 2.87 11.24
CA VAL A 54 5.01 2.03 11.12
C VAL A 54 5.68 2.25 9.76
N ARG A 55 4.92 2.23 8.66
CA ARG A 55 5.45 2.51 7.31
C ARG A 55 6.08 3.90 7.23
N ALA A 56 5.42 4.92 7.79
CA ALA A 56 5.95 6.27 7.84
C ALA A 56 7.23 6.36 8.67
N LEU A 57 7.30 5.66 9.80
CA LEU A 57 8.51 5.57 10.62
C LEU A 57 9.68 4.96 9.86
N VAL A 58 9.47 3.80 9.24
CA VAL A 58 10.51 3.14 8.42
C VAL A 58 10.98 4.08 7.31
N GLN A 59 10.06 4.73 6.60
CA GLN A 59 10.42 5.67 5.56
C GLN A 59 11.28 6.84 6.09
N ARG A 60 10.98 7.38 7.28
CA ARG A 60 11.79 8.45 7.88
C ARG A 60 13.18 7.98 8.26
N CYS A 61 13.29 6.78 8.86
CA CYS A 61 14.57 6.22 9.31
C CYS A 61 15.48 5.80 8.15
N CYS A 62 14.90 5.28 7.06
CA CYS A 62 15.64 4.74 5.92
C CYS A 62 15.80 5.74 4.76
N ARG A 63 15.29 6.97 4.89
CA ARG A 63 15.34 8.02 3.83
C ARG A 63 16.74 8.57 3.51
N GLN A 64 17.76 8.23 4.31
CA GLN A 64 19.12 8.77 4.14
C GLN A 64 19.89 8.15 2.96
N GLU A 65 19.38 7.06 2.37
CA GLU A 65 19.95 6.47 1.17
C GLU A 65 19.52 7.25 -0.07
N VAL A 66 20.36 8.17 -0.51
CA VAL A 66 20.14 8.92 -1.75
C VAL A 66 20.54 8.05 -2.94
N ALA A 67 19.66 7.99 -3.95
CA ALA A 67 19.97 7.31 -5.20
C ALA A 67 21.26 7.88 -5.84
N PRO A 68 22.12 7.04 -6.45
CA PRO A 68 23.35 7.51 -7.07
C PRO A 68 23.12 8.65 -8.08
N ASN A 69 24.02 9.63 -8.07
CA ASN A 69 24.03 10.70 -9.07
C ASN A 69 24.10 10.12 -10.49
N GLY A 70 23.33 10.69 -11.42
CA GLY A 70 23.26 10.22 -12.81
C GLY A 70 22.42 8.95 -13.03
N LEU A 71 21.83 8.33 -11.98
CA LEU A 71 20.90 7.20 -12.17
C LEU A 71 19.70 7.58 -13.04
N LYS A 72 19.15 8.79 -12.83
CA LYS A 72 18.03 9.31 -13.63
C LYS A 72 18.37 9.40 -15.12
N ASP A 73 19.57 9.88 -15.45
CA ASP A 73 19.99 10.05 -16.84
C ASP A 73 20.22 8.69 -17.52
N ARG A 74 20.84 7.75 -16.81
CA ARG A 74 20.99 6.35 -17.26
C ARG A 74 19.64 5.68 -17.50
N LEU A 75 18.67 5.89 -16.61
CA LEU A 75 17.32 5.33 -16.76
C LEU A 75 16.60 5.94 -17.97
N ARG A 76 16.69 7.25 -18.17
CA ARG A 76 16.08 7.92 -19.34
C ARG A 76 16.67 7.43 -20.66
N ALA A 77 18.00 7.32 -20.75
CA ALA A 77 18.65 6.79 -21.95
C ALA A 77 18.21 5.36 -22.27
N LYS A 78 18.12 4.49 -21.25
CA LYS A 78 17.59 3.13 -21.45
C LYS A 78 16.12 3.11 -21.86
N LEU A 79 15.27 3.95 -21.26
CA LEU A 79 13.86 4.01 -21.60
C LEU A 79 13.62 4.54 -23.01
N SER A 80 14.49 5.41 -23.53
CA SER A 80 14.43 5.85 -24.94
C SER A 80 14.92 4.79 -25.93
N ASP A 81 15.85 3.94 -25.52
CA ASP A 81 16.34 2.82 -26.35
C ASP A 81 15.33 1.67 -26.41
N LEU A 82 14.52 1.51 -25.36
CA LEU A 82 13.38 0.60 -25.37
C LEU A 82 12.29 1.23 -26.24
N ASP A 83 12.30 0.87 -27.52
CA ASP A 83 11.19 1.15 -28.43
C ASP A 83 9.94 0.48 -27.84
N PHE A 84 9.08 1.26 -27.19
CA PHE A 84 7.76 0.82 -26.79
C PHE A 84 6.87 0.99 -28.03
N PRO A 85 6.60 -0.09 -28.81
CA PRO A 85 5.61 0.01 -29.87
C PRO A 85 4.30 0.48 -29.23
N ARG A 86 3.79 1.60 -29.74
CA ARG A 86 2.48 2.14 -29.36
C ARG A 86 1.36 1.18 -29.72
#